data_AF-A0A2N3G4B0-F1
#
_entry.id   AF-A0A2N3G4B0-F1
#
_cell.length_a   1.000
_cell.length_b   1.000
_cell.length_c   1.000
_cell.angle_alpha   90.00
_cell.angle_beta   90.00
_cell.angle_gamma   90.00
#
_symmetry.space_group_name_H-M   'P 1'
#
loop_
_entity.id
_entity.type
_entity.pdbx_description
1 polymer ?
#
loop_
_entity_poly.entity_id
_entity_poly.type
_entity_poly.pdbx_seq_one_letter_code
_entity_poly.pdbx_strand_id
1 'polypeptide(L)'
;MQAQPVTRIVPIVDTESRIDEYDDIVQLLMDHRADDSTETHKLVLFIAQSCMGDNHLWQDMQLPDRAALTALMQENFPALFAKNSGNMKWKKFFYKQLCERADIFICKSPSCAVCIDYDKCFGPEEPGTLS
;
A
#
# COMPACT_ATOMS: atom_id res chain seq x y z
N MET A 1 53.35 12.23 -8.01
CA MET A 1 52.39 11.30 -8.63
C MET A 1 51.47 10.81 -7.52
N GLN A 2 50.37 11.51 -7.26
CA GLN A 2 49.42 11.17 -6.20
C GLN A 2 48.17 10.57 -6.88
N ALA A 3 47.89 9.31 -6.63
CA ALA A 3 46.65 8.66 -7.02
C ALA A 3 45.61 8.91 -5.90
N GLN A 4 44.50 9.55 -6.27
CA GLN A 4 43.40 9.86 -5.36
C GLN A 4 42.56 8.61 -5.07
N PRO A 5 41.91 8.49 -3.89
CA PRO A 5 41.03 7.38 -3.59
C PRO A 5 39.73 7.48 -4.40
N VAL A 6 39.35 6.37 -5.05
CA VAL A 6 38.07 6.24 -5.75
C VAL A 6 36.97 6.02 -4.71
N THR A 7 36.26 7.08 -4.34
CA THR A 7 35.05 6.96 -3.53
C THR A 7 33.96 6.31 -4.36
N ARG A 8 33.64 5.06 -4.03
CA ARG A 8 32.44 4.38 -4.55
C ARG A 8 31.21 5.07 -3.98
N ILE A 9 30.55 5.91 -4.77
CA ILE A 9 29.21 6.41 -4.47
C ILE A 9 28.27 5.20 -4.57
N VAL A 10 27.92 4.60 -3.43
CA VAL A 10 26.78 3.69 -3.35
C VAL A 10 25.53 4.55 -3.54
N PRO A 11 24.60 4.23 -4.46
CA PRO A 11 23.32 4.90 -4.47
C PRO A 11 22.67 4.58 -3.12
N ILE A 12 22.43 5.61 -2.33
CA ILE A 12 21.53 5.54 -1.17
C ILE A 12 20.16 5.29 -1.81
N VAL A 13 19.82 4.03 -2.07
CA VAL A 13 18.45 3.68 -2.44
C VAL A 13 17.63 3.87 -1.17
N ASP A 14 17.11 5.09 -1.03
CA ASP A 14 15.79 5.43 -0.51
C ASP A 14 15.36 4.71 0.79
N THR A 15 16.28 4.53 1.75
CA THR A 15 15.91 3.92 3.05
C THR A 15 14.95 4.82 3.83
N GLU A 16 15.08 6.14 3.67
CA GLU A 16 14.19 7.12 4.31
C GLU A 16 12.77 7.04 3.75
N SER A 17 12.55 7.04 2.43
CA SER A 17 11.17 7.02 1.91
C SER A 17 10.44 5.69 2.11
N ARG A 18 11.16 4.58 2.30
CA ARG A 18 10.57 3.29 2.75
C ARG A 18 10.16 3.31 4.22
N ILE A 19 10.85 4.07 5.07
CA ILE A 19 10.45 4.27 6.48
C ILE A 19 9.23 5.19 6.53
N ASP A 20 9.23 6.31 5.78
CA ASP A 20 8.05 7.19 5.66
C ASP A 20 6.82 6.41 5.16
N GLU A 21 6.99 5.53 4.18
CA GLU A 21 5.90 4.69 3.66
C GLU A 21 5.32 3.73 4.71
N TYR A 22 6.18 3.09 5.50
CA TYR A 22 5.73 2.21 6.58
C TYR A 22 4.93 3.00 7.63
N ASP A 23 5.47 4.11 8.10
CA ASP A 23 4.84 4.95 9.12
C ASP A 23 3.51 5.54 8.62
N ASP A 24 3.45 5.98 7.35
CA ASP A 24 2.22 6.44 6.68
C ASP A 24 1.12 5.37 6.74
N ILE A 25 1.45 4.12 6.38
CA ILE A 25 0.49 2.99 6.41
C ILE A 25 0.08 2.65 7.85
N VAL A 26 1.03 2.66 8.80
CA VAL A 26 0.72 2.44 10.22
C VAL A 26 -0.28 3.49 10.70
N GLN A 27 -0.03 4.78 10.45
CA GLN A 27 -0.95 5.84 10.84
C GLN A 27 -2.33 5.68 10.19
N LEU A 28 -2.37 5.37 8.87
CA LEU A 28 -3.62 5.08 8.16
C LEU A 28 -4.45 3.99 8.82
N LEU A 29 -3.83 2.87 9.16
CA LEU A 29 -4.51 1.73 9.76
C LEU A 29 -4.90 2.03 11.21
N MET A 30 -4.04 2.69 11.98
CA MET A 30 -4.35 3.12 13.35
C MET A 30 -5.58 4.01 13.38
N ASP A 31 -5.68 5.02 12.51
CA ASP A 31 -6.83 5.93 12.46
C ASP A 31 -8.18 5.25 12.14
N HIS A 32 -8.14 4.03 11.60
CA HIS A 32 -9.32 3.31 11.12
C HIS A 32 -9.53 1.95 11.80
N ARG A 33 -8.79 1.67 12.87
CA ARG A 33 -8.93 0.45 13.69
C ARG A 33 -10.31 0.36 14.34
N ALA A 34 -10.83 -0.85 14.46
CA ALA A 34 -12.11 -1.12 15.12
C ALA A 34 -12.03 -0.96 16.66
N ASP A 35 -10.87 -1.28 17.25
CA ASP A 35 -10.61 -1.18 18.68
C ASP A 35 -9.14 -0.83 18.99
N ASP A 36 -8.84 -0.55 20.26
CA ASP A 36 -7.51 -0.18 20.75
C ASP A 36 -6.75 -1.36 21.39
N SER A 37 -7.12 -2.59 21.05
CA SER A 37 -6.51 -3.77 21.66
C SER A 37 -5.06 -3.96 21.19
N THR A 38 -4.26 -4.59 22.05
CA THR A 38 -2.88 -4.98 21.72
C THR A 38 -2.81 -5.88 20.47
N GLU A 39 -3.82 -6.71 20.24
CA GLU A 39 -3.87 -7.60 19.07
C GLU A 39 -4.12 -6.81 17.79
N THR A 40 -5.03 -5.84 17.82
CA THR A 40 -5.26 -4.91 16.69
C THR A 40 -4.01 -4.10 16.39
N HIS A 41 -3.30 -3.60 17.41
CA HIS A 41 -2.02 -2.91 17.21
C HIS A 41 -0.96 -3.80 16.54
N LYS A 42 -0.79 -5.04 16.98
CA LYS A 42 0.14 -5.99 16.32
C LYS A 42 -0.28 -6.25 14.88
N LEU A 43 -1.58 -6.38 14.61
CA LEU A 43 -2.10 -6.59 13.27
C LEU A 43 -1.81 -5.39 12.35
N VAL A 44 -1.95 -4.16 12.84
CA VAL A 44 -1.58 -2.95 12.10
C VAL A 44 -0.12 -3.00 11.67
N LEU A 45 0.79 -3.26 12.62
CA LEU A 45 2.23 -3.32 12.33
C LEU A 45 2.55 -4.44 11.33
N PHE A 46 1.86 -5.59 11.45
CA PHE A 46 2.04 -6.71 10.54
C PHE A 46 1.56 -6.38 9.12
N ILE A 47 0.37 -5.78 8.96
CA ILE A 47 -0.15 -5.36 7.65
C ILE A 47 0.80 -4.34 7.00
N ALA A 48 1.26 -3.33 7.75
CA ALA A 48 2.20 -2.33 7.26
C ALA A 48 3.52 -2.98 6.80
N GLN A 49 4.05 -3.91 7.58
CA GLN A 49 5.26 -4.66 7.21
C GLN A 49 5.04 -5.50 5.94
N SER A 50 3.91 -6.21 5.82
CA SER A 50 3.56 -6.98 4.61
C SER A 50 3.32 -6.10 3.38
N CYS A 51 2.98 -4.81 3.56
CA CYS A 51 2.90 -3.86 2.44
C CYS A 51 4.27 -3.64 1.77
N MET A 52 5.37 -3.78 2.52
CA MET A 52 6.74 -3.60 2.01
C MET A 52 7.23 -4.73 1.11
N GLY A 53 6.49 -5.84 1.02
CA GLY A 53 6.78 -6.95 0.11
C GLY A 53 6.35 -6.67 -1.33
N ASP A 54 6.93 -7.40 -2.29
CA ASP A 54 6.68 -7.22 -3.72
C ASP A 54 5.41 -7.93 -4.24
N ASN A 55 4.78 -8.81 -3.43
CA ASN A 55 3.62 -9.59 -3.87
C ASN A 55 2.29 -8.90 -3.52
N HIS A 56 1.18 -9.59 -3.80
CA HIS A 56 -0.11 -9.18 -3.26
C HIS A 56 -0.12 -9.29 -1.73
N LEU A 57 -0.80 -8.35 -1.06
CA LEU A 57 -0.83 -8.27 0.41
C LEU A 57 -1.23 -9.59 1.09
N TRP A 58 -2.24 -10.28 0.55
CA TRP A 58 -2.70 -11.54 1.11
C TRP A 58 -1.61 -12.62 1.04
N GLN A 59 -0.75 -12.61 0.02
CA GLN A 59 0.39 -13.53 -0.11
C GLN A 59 1.51 -13.17 0.89
N ASP A 60 1.84 -11.88 0.99
CA ASP A 60 2.86 -11.40 1.93
C ASP A 60 2.42 -11.54 3.41
N MET A 61 1.11 -11.61 3.65
CA MET A 61 0.52 -11.97 4.94
C MET A 61 0.30 -13.48 5.13
N GLN A 62 0.64 -14.30 4.12
CA GLN A 62 0.48 -15.76 4.13
C GLN A 62 -0.97 -16.23 4.36
N LEU A 63 -1.93 -15.45 3.90
CA LEU A 63 -3.34 -15.80 3.89
C LEU A 63 -3.63 -16.75 2.71
N PRO A 64 -4.68 -17.59 2.80
CA PRO A 64 -4.99 -18.57 1.75
C PRO A 64 -5.42 -17.91 0.44
N ASP A 65 -6.12 -16.78 0.53
CA ASP A 65 -6.65 -16.08 -0.63
C ASP A 65 -6.98 -14.62 -0.30
N ARG A 66 -7.43 -13.89 -1.33
CA ARG A 66 -7.85 -12.50 -1.22
C ARG A 66 -9.10 -12.30 -0.36
N ALA A 67 -10.05 -13.23 -0.37
CA ALA A 67 -11.29 -13.11 0.40
C ALA A 67 -11.01 -13.18 1.91
N ALA A 68 -10.07 -14.02 2.33
CA ALA A 68 -9.59 -14.07 3.71
C ALA A 68 -9.03 -12.71 4.18
N LEU A 69 -8.24 -12.04 3.33
CA LEU A 69 -7.77 -10.69 3.62
C LEU A 69 -8.93 -9.69 3.70
N THR A 70 -9.88 -9.75 2.77
CA THR A 70 -11.05 -8.86 2.80
C THR A 70 -11.90 -9.05 4.06
N ALA A 71 -12.12 -10.29 4.51
CA ALA A 71 -12.83 -10.56 5.76
C ALA A 71 -12.08 -10.01 6.98
N LEU A 72 -10.76 -10.20 7.04
CA LEU A 72 -9.91 -9.63 8.10
C LEU A 72 -10.03 -8.10 8.14
N MET A 73 -10.01 -7.45 6.97
CA MET A 73 -10.16 -5.99 6.88
C MET A 73 -11.56 -5.51 7.26
N GLN A 74 -12.62 -6.28 6.94
CA GLN A 74 -13.98 -5.97 7.33
C GLN A 74 -14.16 -6.01 8.86
N GLU A 75 -13.55 -6.99 9.53
CA GLU A 75 -13.62 -7.16 10.98
C GLU A 75 -12.81 -6.10 11.73
N ASN A 76 -11.56 -5.88 11.34
CA ASN A 76 -10.62 -5.07 12.11
C ASN A 76 -10.56 -3.59 11.67
N PHE A 77 -10.99 -3.28 10.45
CA PHE A 77 -10.97 -1.93 9.87
C PHE A 77 -12.25 -1.62 9.08
N PRO A 78 -13.45 -1.71 9.71
CA PRO A 78 -14.74 -1.65 9.02
C PRO A 78 -14.94 -0.34 8.25
N ALA A 79 -14.40 0.77 8.74
CA ALA A 79 -14.45 2.06 8.04
C ALA A 79 -13.62 2.08 6.75
N LEU A 80 -12.42 1.47 6.75
CA LEU A 80 -11.62 1.32 5.52
C LEU A 80 -12.26 0.34 4.54
N PHE A 81 -12.84 -0.75 5.05
CA PHE A 81 -13.59 -1.69 4.23
C PHE A 81 -14.77 -1.02 3.51
N ALA A 82 -15.58 -0.25 4.23
CA ALA A 82 -16.70 0.48 3.64
C ALA A 82 -16.25 1.50 2.57
N LYS A 83 -15.09 2.14 2.77
CA LYS A 83 -14.50 3.06 1.79
C LYS A 83 -13.94 2.36 0.54
N ASN A 84 -13.54 1.08 0.63
CA ASN A 84 -13.08 0.29 -0.50
C ASN A 84 -14.26 -0.33 -1.30
N SER A 85 -15.26 0.48 -1.63
CA SER A 85 -16.50 0.03 -2.29
C SER A 85 -16.28 -0.55 -3.69
N GLY A 86 -15.23 -0.11 -4.40
CA GLY A 86 -14.83 -0.65 -5.70
C GLY A 86 -14.07 -1.97 -5.63
N ASN A 87 -13.94 -2.58 -4.44
CA ASN A 87 -13.21 -3.82 -4.22
C ASN A 87 -11.80 -3.77 -4.86
N MET A 88 -11.05 -2.71 -4.57
CA MET A 88 -9.67 -2.56 -5.06
C MET A 88 -8.74 -3.54 -4.35
N LYS A 89 -7.57 -3.82 -4.94
CA LYS A 89 -6.47 -4.49 -4.24
C LYS A 89 -6.06 -3.65 -3.02
N TRP A 90 -5.96 -4.26 -1.84
CA TRP A 90 -5.77 -3.56 -0.57
C TRP A 90 -4.53 -2.64 -0.52
N LYS A 91 -3.35 -3.11 -0.96
CA LYS A 91 -2.15 -2.25 -1.09
C LYS A 91 -2.47 -0.99 -1.90
N LYS A 92 -3.02 -1.17 -3.10
CA LYS A 92 -3.40 -0.07 -4.00
C LYS A 92 -4.39 0.90 -3.35
N PHE A 93 -5.36 0.38 -2.60
CA PHE A 93 -6.33 1.18 -1.86
C PHE A 93 -5.66 2.01 -0.76
N PHE A 94 -4.74 1.44 0.02
CA PHE A 94 -3.99 2.17 1.05
C PHE A 94 -3.22 3.35 0.45
N TYR A 95 -2.46 3.14 -0.63
CA TYR A 95 -1.75 4.25 -1.28
C TYR A 95 -2.70 5.33 -1.81
N LYS A 96 -3.88 4.97 -2.32
CA LYS A 96 -4.91 5.94 -2.69
C LYS A 96 -5.35 6.77 -1.48
N GLN A 97 -5.62 6.14 -0.34
CA GLN A 97 -5.99 6.84 0.89
C GLN A 97 -4.87 7.79 1.38
N LEU A 98 -3.60 7.38 1.27
CA LEU A 98 -2.46 8.23 1.63
C LEU A 98 -2.34 9.44 0.71
N CYS A 99 -2.53 9.27 -0.60
CA CYS A 99 -2.53 10.38 -1.56
C CYS A 99 -3.66 11.38 -1.25
N GLU A 100 -4.85 10.88 -0.91
CA GLU A 100 -6.00 11.72 -0.55
C GLU A 100 -5.77 12.51 0.74
N ARG A 101 -5.09 11.91 1.74
CA ARG A 101 -4.78 12.56 3.03
C ARG A 101 -3.74 13.65 2.93
N ALA A 102 -2.75 13.47 2.07
CA ALA A 102 -1.64 14.40 1.93
C ALA A 102 -2.03 15.72 1.24
N ASP A 103 -3.28 15.87 0.76
CA ASP A 103 -3.73 16.90 -0.20
C ASP A 103 -2.83 16.97 -1.45
N ILE A 104 -2.02 15.93 -1.63
CA ILE A 104 -0.99 15.79 -2.64
C ILE A 104 -1.50 14.70 -3.57
N PHE A 105 -2.02 15.11 -4.72
CA PHE A 105 -2.29 14.24 -5.88
C PHE A 105 -1.00 13.67 -6.51
N ILE A 106 0.09 13.53 -5.74
CA ILE A 106 1.30 12.84 -6.18
C ILE A 106 1.19 11.40 -5.71
N CYS A 107 0.54 10.61 -6.55
CA CYS A 107 0.69 9.18 -6.53
C CYS A 107 2.19 8.85 -6.60
N LYS A 108 2.76 8.27 -5.53
CA LYS A 108 4.20 7.91 -5.44
C LYS A 108 4.63 6.80 -6.41
N SER A 109 3.74 6.32 -7.29
CA SER A 109 4.18 5.59 -8.48
C SER A 109 4.65 6.62 -9.52
N PRO A 110 5.92 6.62 -9.97
CA PRO A 110 6.52 7.66 -10.80
C PRO A 110 5.88 7.84 -12.19
N SER A 111 4.76 7.19 -12.49
CA SER A 111 4.03 7.30 -13.75
C SER A 111 2.59 7.78 -13.63
N CYS A 112 1.98 7.84 -12.43
CA CYS A 112 0.52 7.89 -12.35
C CYS A 112 -0.13 9.26 -12.60
N ALA A 113 0.54 10.38 -12.37
CA ALA A 113 -0.04 11.71 -12.59
C ALA A 113 -0.15 12.11 -14.09
N VAL A 114 0.48 11.32 -14.98
CA VAL A 114 0.46 11.53 -16.44
C VAL A 114 -0.03 10.27 -17.19
N CYS A 115 -0.55 9.28 -16.46
CA CYS A 115 -0.91 8.00 -17.01
C CYS A 115 -2.29 8.08 -17.70
N ILE A 116 -2.28 8.06 -19.03
CA ILE A 116 -3.47 7.88 -19.88
C ILE A 116 -4.25 6.58 -19.56
N ASP A 117 -3.62 5.63 -18.86
CA ASP A 117 -4.21 4.37 -18.43
C ASP A 117 -4.75 4.36 -16.98
N TYR A 118 -4.93 5.54 -16.36
CA TYR A 118 -5.59 5.64 -15.05
C TYR A 118 -6.95 4.91 -15.05
N ASP A 119 -7.76 5.11 -16.08
CA ASP A 119 -9.07 4.49 -16.20
C ASP A 119 -8.98 2.96 -16.37
N LYS A 120 -7.94 2.44 -17.03
CA LYS A 120 -7.72 0.98 -17.17
C LYS A 120 -7.26 0.33 -15.87
N CYS A 121 -6.61 1.08 -15.00
CA CYS A 121 -6.10 0.59 -13.73
C CYS A 121 -7.16 0.66 -12.61
N PHE A 122 -8.10 1.61 -12.69
CA PHE A 122 -9.03 1.94 -11.61
C PHE A 122 -10.53 1.91 -12.01
N GLY A 123 -10.85 1.63 -13.28
CA GLY A 123 -12.21 1.40 -13.75
C GLY A 123 -12.72 -0.02 -13.47
N PRO A 124 -14.03 -0.26 -13.58
CA PRO A 124 -14.62 -1.59 -13.44
C PRO A 124 -14.11 -2.50 -14.57
N GLU A 125 -13.65 -3.71 -14.24
CA GLU A 125 -13.30 -4.72 -15.24
C GLU A 125 -14.58 -5.12 -15.99
N GLU A 126 -14.76 -4.64 -17.23
CA GLU A 126 -15.78 -5.20 -18.10
C GLU A 126 -15.35 -6.61 -18.53
N PRO A 127 -16.26 -7.59 -18.54
CA PRO A 127 -15.96 -8.94 -18.99
C PRO A 127 -15.69 -8.92 -20.49
N GLY A 128 -14.42 -8.82 -20.86
CA GLY A 128 -13.97 -8.86 -22.24
C GLY A 128 -14.40 -10.16 -22.92
N THR A 129 -15.32 -10.04 -23.87
CA THR A 129 -15.54 -11.06 -24.91
C THR A 129 -14.25 -11.14 -25.72
N LEU A 130 -13.54 -12.27 -25.63
CA LEU A 130 -12.47 -12.60 -26.57
C LEU A 130 -13.09 -12.68 -27.97
N SER A 131 -12.47 -11.98 -28.93
CA SER A 131 -12.62 -12.25 -30.35
C SER A 131 -11.26 -12.48 -30.98
#